data_AF-A0A544XUV6-F1
#
_entry.id   AF-A0A544XUV6-F1
#
_cell.length_a   1.000
_cell.length_b   1.000
_cell.length_c   1.000
_cell.angle_alpha   90.00
_cell.angle_beta   90.00
_cell.angle_gamma   90.00
#
_symmetry.space_group_name_H-M   'P 1'
#
loop_
_entity.id
_entity.type
_entity.pdbx_description
1 polymer ?
#
loop_
_entity_poly.entity_id
_entity_poly.type
_entity_poly.pdbx_seq_one_letter_code
_entity_poly.pdbx_strand_id
1 'polypeptide(L)'
;MLDALANCAAIRFRIGRRVMARMEAVFGRMRFPEEPPRHWRSRIELAARMLWATFRRHPWLAPAMSVTRPQLIPSALPFMKWVLGALDGHGLDAVTMLTAYITVFNHIRGTAINLEFEAEAEALTGLDADAWMDARKSAFDAITAGGGLPLFERLQAAGGYDFDMDALFEFGLQRLLDGIATLLAGAR
;
A
#
# COMPACT_ATOMS: atom_id res chain seq x y z
N MET A 1 -17.14 7.36 -36.69
CA MET A 1 -17.29 7.54 -35.23
C MET A 1 -17.38 6.20 -34.50
N LEU A 2 -18.21 5.24 -34.96
CA LEU A 2 -18.28 3.86 -34.42
C LEU A 2 -16.94 3.11 -34.50
N ASP A 3 -16.18 3.22 -35.59
CA ASP A 3 -14.88 2.54 -35.74
C ASP A 3 -13.78 3.08 -34.82
N ALA A 4 -13.80 4.38 -34.51
CA ALA A 4 -12.86 5.00 -33.57
C ALA A 4 -13.14 4.56 -32.12
N LEU A 5 -14.42 4.43 -31.75
CA LEU A 5 -14.84 3.93 -30.43
C LEU A 5 -14.54 2.42 -30.28
N ALA A 6 -14.76 1.63 -31.34
CA ALA A 6 -14.40 0.21 -31.36
C ALA A 6 -12.88 0.01 -31.26
N ASN A 7 -12.09 0.84 -31.94
CA ASN A 7 -10.63 0.82 -31.85
C ASN A 7 -10.13 1.22 -30.44
N CYS A 8 -10.71 2.28 -29.83
CA CYS A 8 -10.40 2.66 -28.45
C CYS A 8 -10.75 1.57 -27.43
N ALA A 9 -11.90 0.90 -27.58
CA ALA A 9 -12.29 -0.22 -26.72
C ALA A 9 -11.34 -1.42 -26.89
N ALA A 10 -10.94 -1.73 -28.13
CA ALA A 10 -9.99 -2.81 -28.43
C ALA A 10 -8.57 -2.52 -27.90
N ILE A 11 -8.12 -1.26 -27.99
CA ILE A 11 -6.83 -0.79 -27.43
C ILE A 11 -6.88 -0.87 -25.90
N ARG A 12 -7.93 -0.36 -25.26
CA ARG A 12 -8.10 -0.40 -23.79
C ARG A 12 -8.17 -1.84 -23.26
N PHE A 13 -8.84 -2.73 -23.99
CA PHE A 13 -8.88 -4.16 -23.66
C PHE A 13 -7.51 -4.84 -23.79
N ARG A 14 -6.73 -4.49 -24.82
CA ARG A 14 -5.37 -5.02 -25.04
C ARG A 14 -4.37 -4.52 -23.98
N ILE A 15 -4.44 -3.24 -23.64
CA ILE A 15 -3.67 -2.65 -22.55
C ILE A 15 -4.02 -3.34 -21.23
N GLY A 16 -5.32 -3.51 -20.94
CA GLY A 16 -5.79 -4.24 -19.76
C GLY A 16 -5.24 -5.66 -19.67
N ARG A 17 -5.26 -6.43 -20.77
CA ARG A 17 -4.68 -7.80 -20.80
C ARG A 17 -3.18 -7.83 -20.55
N ARG A 18 -2.42 -6.87 -21.07
CA ARG A 18 -0.96 -6.79 -20.85
C ARG A 18 -0.64 -6.43 -19.40
N VAL A 19 -1.39 -5.52 -18.80
CA VAL A 19 -1.25 -5.17 -17.38
C VAL A 19 -1.54 -6.38 -16.50
N MET A 20 -2.63 -7.11 -16.77
CA MET A 20 -2.97 -8.35 -16.05
C MET A 20 -1.86 -9.40 -16.13
N ALA A 21 -1.30 -9.66 -17.31
CA ALA A 21 -0.20 -10.62 -17.46
C ALA A 21 1.07 -10.21 -16.69
N ARG A 22 1.36 -8.90 -16.63
CA ARG A 22 2.47 -8.38 -15.82
C ARG A 22 2.20 -8.54 -14.33
N MET A 23 0.97 -8.29 -13.88
CA MET A 23 0.57 -8.53 -12.50
C MET A 23 0.74 -10.00 -12.13
N GLU A 24 0.28 -10.91 -13.00
CA GLU A 24 0.45 -12.35 -12.82
C GLU A 24 1.92 -12.74 -12.68
N ALA A 25 2.78 -12.19 -13.53
CA ALA A 25 4.21 -12.46 -13.46
C ALA A 25 4.89 -11.93 -12.19
N VAL A 26 4.40 -10.81 -11.64
CA VAL A 26 4.93 -10.23 -10.39
C VAL A 26 4.44 -11.03 -9.18
N PHE A 27 3.14 -11.21 -9.02
CA PHE A 27 2.57 -11.99 -7.92
C PHE A 27 3.01 -13.45 -7.96
N GLY A 28 3.16 -14.02 -9.16
CA GLY A 28 3.66 -15.37 -9.37
C GLY A 28 5.11 -15.60 -8.92
N ARG A 29 5.87 -14.55 -8.57
CA ARG A 29 7.21 -14.64 -7.96
C ARG A 29 7.21 -14.52 -6.44
N MET A 30 6.11 -14.09 -5.83
CA MET A 30 6.01 -14.06 -4.37
C MET A 30 6.07 -15.49 -3.83
N ARG A 31 6.99 -15.75 -2.90
CA ARG A 31 7.17 -17.04 -2.25
C ARG A 31 7.11 -16.83 -0.76
N PHE A 32 6.07 -17.40 -0.14
CA PHE A 32 5.99 -17.46 1.31
C PHE A 32 6.80 -18.65 1.85
N PRO A 33 7.30 -18.57 3.09
CA PRO A 33 7.90 -19.72 3.76
C PRO A 33 6.92 -20.90 3.82
N GLU A 34 7.43 -22.13 3.73
CA GLU A 34 6.61 -23.34 3.86
C GLU A 34 5.95 -23.42 5.24
N GLU A 35 6.70 -23.05 6.27
CA GLU A 35 6.20 -22.96 7.64
C GLU A 35 5.80 -21.52 7.98
N PRO A 36 4.49 -21.23 8.13
CA PRO A 36 4.05 -19.92 8.55
C PRO A 36 4.43 -19.64 10.01
N PRO A 37 4.73 -18.37 10.37
CA PRO A 37 4.87 -17.98 11.77
C PRO A 37 3.63 -18.39 12.58
N ARG A 38 3.85 -18.96 13.77
CA ARG A 38 2.76 -19.44 14.64
C ARG A 38 1.85 -18.32 15.13
N HIS A 39 2.42 -17.15 15.41
CA HIS A 39 1.65 -16.01 15.88
C HIS A 39 1.01 -15.28 14.68
N TRP A 40 -0.32 -15.10 14.75
CA TRP A 40 -1.10 -14.47 13.68
C TRP A 40 -0.50 -13.12 13.24
N ARG A 41 -0.08 -12.28 14.20
CA ARG A 41 0.49 -10.95 13.91
C ARG A 41 1.74 -11.05 13.05
N SER A 42 2.70 -11.87 13.46
CA SER A 42 3.96 -12.07 12.73
C SER A 42 3.71 -12.62 11.32
N ARG A 43 2.68 -13.47 11.16
CA ARG A 43 2.28 -14.01 9.85
C ARG A 43 1.74 -12.92 8.92
N ILE A 44 0.91 -11.99 9.43
CA ILE A 44 0.37 -10.87 8.65
C ILE A 44 1.47 -9.83 8.37
N GLU A 45 2.32 -9.50 9.34
CA GLU A 45 3.44 -8.58 9.15
C GLU A 45 4.39 -9.04 8.05
N LEU A 46 4.73 -10.34 8.03
CA LEU A 46 5.56 -10.92 6.97
C LEU A 46 4.93 -10.69 5.59
N ALA A 47 3.64 -11.00 5.45
CA ALA A 47 2.93 -10.81 4.18
C ALA A 47 2.87 -9.33 3.78
N ALA A 48 2.56 -8.45 4.72
CA ALA A 48 2.47 -7.02 4.47
C ALA A 48 3.81 -6.44 3.99
N ARG A 49 4.92 -6.78 4.68
CA ARG A 49 6.27 -6.34 4.29
C ARG A 49 6.72 -6.92 2.95
N MET A 50 6.36 -8.18 2.65
CA MET A 50 6.63 -8.77 1.33
C MET A 50 5.86 -8.07 0.20
N LEU A 51 4.60 -7.73 0.43
CA LEU A 51 3.78 -7.01 -0.56
C LEU A 51 4.29 -5.57 -0.73
N TRP A 52 4.62 -4.89 0.37
CA TRP A 52 5.25 -3.57 0.34
C TRP A 52 6.55 -3.57 -0.49
N ALA A 53 7.46 -4.51 -0.21
CA ALA A 53 8.70 -4.66 -0.98
C ALA A 53 8.43 -4.96 -2.47
N THR A 54 7.33 -5.66 -2.77
CA THR A 54 6.91 -5.92 -4.16
C THR A 54 6.45 -4.63 -4.84
N PHE A 55 5.67 -3.78 -4.17
CA PHE A 55 5.29 -2.47 -4.70
C PHE A 55 6.49 -1.54 -4.85
N ARG A 56 7.45 -1.53 -3.91
CA ARG A 56 8.70 -0.76 -4.04
C ARG A 56 9.50 -1.15 -5.29
N ARG A 57 9.61 -2.45 -5.59
CA ARG A 57 10.28 -2.95 -6.81
C ARG A 57 9.48 -2.71 -8.09
N HIS A 58 8.16 -2.54 -7.98
CA HIS A 58 7.25 -2.38 -9.11
C HIS A 58 6.23 -1.27 -8.82
N PRO A 59 6.65 0.03 -8.82
CA PRO A 59 5.79 1.13 -8.38
C PRO A 59 4.46 1.24 -9.13
N TRP A 60 4.46 0.89 -10.42
CA TRP A 60 3.27 0.83 -11.28
C TRP A 60 2.16 -0.14 -10.80
N LEU A 61 2.49 -1.10 -9.94
CA LEU A 61 1.58 -2.19 -9.58
C LEU A 61 0.44 -1.71 -8.68
N ALA A 62 0.71 -0.90 -7.66
CA ALA A 62 -0.31 -0.46 -6.71
C ALA A 62 -1.41 0.40 -7.39
N PRO A 63 -1.07 1.41 -8.21
CA PRO A 63 -2.07 2.19 -8.95
C PRO A 63 -2.87 1.36 -9.95
N ALA A 64 -2.25 0.34 -10.56
CA ALA A 64 -2.93 -0.51 -11.53
C ALA A 64 -3.97 -1.47 -10.91
N MET A 65 -3.84 -1.81 -9.62
CA MET A 65 -4.84 -2.64 -8.91
C MET A 65 -6.09 -1.84 -8.54
N SER A 66 -7.24 -2.49 -8.30
CA SER A 66 -8.44 -1.82 -7.77
C SER A 66 -9.08 -2.63 -6.65
N VAL A 67 -9.41 -1.98 -5.53
CA VAL A 67 -10.16 -2.61 -4.42
C VAL A 67 -11.67 -2.67 -4.72
N THR A 68 -12.21 -1.68 -5.44
CA THR A 68 -13.64 -1.58 -5.76
C THR A 68 -14.03 -2.35 -7.02
N ARG A 69 -13.04 -2.72 -7.84
CA ARG A 69 -13.17 -3.53 -9.06
C ARG A 69 -12.01 -4.54 -9.10
N PRO A 70 -11.98 -5.51 -8.17
CA PRO A 70 -10.86 -6.42 -8.01
C PRO A 70 -10.62 -7.22 -9.30
N GLN A 71 -9.37 -7.21 -9.72
CA GLN A 71 -8.94 -8.01 -10.86
C GLN A 71 -8.82 -9.49 -10.46
N LEU A 72 -9.18 -10.38 -11.37
CA LEU A 72 -9.02 -11.82 -11.19
C LEU A 72 -7.57 -12.21 -11.47
N ILE A 73 -6.74 -12.23 -10.42
CA ILE A 73 -5.31 -12.55 -10.49
C ILE A 73 -5.05 -13.83 -9.67
N PRO A 74 -5.22 -15.04 -10.24
CA PRO A 74 -4.91 -16.30 -9.58
C PRO A 74 -3.59 -16.34 -8.80
N SER A 75 -2.51 -15.77 -9.33
CA SER A 75 -1.21 -15.77 -8.63
C SER A 75 -1.18 -14.90 -7.36
N ALA A 76 -2.17 -14.04 -7.13
CA ALA A 76 -2.32 -13.27 -5.89
C ALA A 76 -3.08 -14.04 -4.78
N LEU A 77 -3.78 -15.14 -5.12
CA LEU A 77 -4.51 -15.96 -4.15
C LEU A 77 -3.66 -16.49 -2.99
N PRO A 78 -2.38 -16.88 -3.16
CA PRO A 78 -1.52 -17.28 -2.05
C PRO A 78 -1.37 -16.20 -0.98
N PHE A 79 -1.28 -14.91 -1.35
CA PHE A 79 -1.23 -13.80 -0.39
C PHE A 79 -2.53 -13.73 0.42
N MET A 80 -3.68 -13.81 -0.24
CA MET A 80 -4.99 -13.83 0.42
C MET A 80 -5.11 -15.01 1.38
N LYS A 81 -4.80 -16.23 0.92
CA LYS A 81 -4.82 -17.44 1.74
C LYS A 81 -3.90 -17.34 2.96
N TRP A 82 -2.73 -16.74 2.79
CA TRP A 82 -1.76 -16.57 3.86
C TRP A 82 -2.30 -15.69 4.99
N VAL A 83 -2.88 -14.53 4.64
CA VAL A 83 -3.43 -13.59 5.62
C VAL A 83 -4.71 -14.13 6.25
N LEU A 84 -5.64 -14.67 5.46
CA LEU A 84 -6.87 -15.26 6.01
C LEU A 84 -6.58 -16.46 6.93
N GLY A 85 -5.61 -17.30 6.58
CA GLY A 85 -5.17 -18.40 7.44
C GLY A 85 -4.48 -17.95 8.74
N ALA A 86 -4.08 -16.67 8.86
CA ALA A 86 -3.63 -16.11 10.12
C ALA A 86 -4.79 -15.73 11.06
N LEU A 87 -5.95 -15.41 10.48
CA LEU A 87 -7.16 -14.98 11.22
C LEU A 87 -8.10 -16.16 11.52
N ASP A 88 -7.98 -17.25 10.76
CA ASP A 88 -8.79 -18.45 10.94
C ASP A 88 -8.60 -19.09 12.32
N GLY A 89 -9.67 -19.67 12.87
CA GLY A 89 -9.66 -20.29 14.19
C GLY A 89 -9.70 -19.31 15.38
N HIS A 90 -9.91 -18.01 15.14
CA HIS A 90 -10.04 -16.99 16.19
C HIS A 90 -11.48 -16.58 16.52
N GLY A 91 -12.49 -17.31 16.02
CA GLY A 91 -13.91 -17.02 16.31
C GLY A 91 -14.55 -15.94 15.45
N LEU A 92 -13.84 -15.42 14.44
CA LEU A 92 -14.37 -14.45 13.49
C LEU A 92 -15.27 -15.13 12.44
N ASP A 93 -16.36 -14.46 12.05
CA ASP A 93 -17.12 -14.84 10.87
C ASP A 93 -16.36 -14.50 9.57
N ALA A 94 -16.75 -15.15 8.47
CA ALA A 94 -16.05 -15.02 7.20
C ALA A 94 -16.08 -13.59 6.61
N VAL A 95 -17.15 -12.82 6.85
CA VAL A 95 -17.27 -11.44 6.37
C VAL A 95 -16.30 -10.54 7.12
N THR A 96 -16.22 -10.70 8.44
CA THR A 96 -15.26 -9.97 9.27
C THR A 96 -13.82 -10.31 8.91
N MET A 97 -13.50 -11.59 8.71
CA MET A 97 -12.15 -12.02 8.27
C MET A 97 -11.76 -11.41 6.92
N LEU A 98 -12.66 -11.45 5.93
CA LEU A 98 -12.39 -10.88 4.61
C LEU A 98 -12.23 -9.36 4.68
N THR A 99 -13.04 -8.69 5.52
CA THR A 99 -12.96 -7.24 5.73
C THR A 99 -11.62 -6.84 6.39
N ALA A 100 -11.15 -7.61 7.37
CA ALA A 100 -9.83 -7.39 7.98
C ALA A 100 -8.70 -7.58 6.96
N TYR A 101 -8.77 -8.62 6.12
CA TYR A 101 -7.84 -8.83 5.02
C TYR A 101 -7.82 -7.63 4.04
N ILE A 102 -9.00 -7.20 3.56
CA ILE A 102 -9.11 -6.07 2.61
C ILE A 102 -8.56 -4.79 3.25
N THR A 103 -8.81 -4.57 4.54
CA THR A 103 -8.30 -3.40 5.27
C THR A 103 -6.77 -3.38 5.29
N VAL A 104 -6.13 -4.49 5.64
CA VAL A 104 -4.65 -4.61 5.63
C VAL A 104 -4.11 -4.42 4.21
N PHE A 105 -4.71 -5.11 3.23
CA PHE A 105 -4.31 -4.96 1.83
C PHE A 105 -4.43 -3.52 1.33
N ASN A 106 -5.53 -2.84 1.67
CA ASN A 106 -5.80 -1.47 1.24
C ASN A 106 -4.87 -0.46 1.91
N HIS A 107 -4.45 -0.68 3.15
CA HIS A 107 -3.39 0.12 3.77
C HIS A 107 -2.08 0.03 2.97
N ILE A 108 -1.59 -1.19 2.73
CA ILE A 108 -0.35 -1.42 2.00
C ILE A 108 -0.42 -0.80 0.59
N ARG A 109 -1.51 -1.11 -0.14
CA ARG A 109 -1.72 -0.59 -1.50
C ARG A 109 -1.89 0.93 -1.49
N GLY A 110 -2.67 1.46 -0.56
CA GLY A 110 -3.01 2.88 -0.47
C GLY A 110 -1.78 3.74 -0.24
N THR A 111 -0.88 3.31 0.66
CA THR A 111 0.42 3.95 0.85
C THR A 111 1.29 3.81 -0.41
N ALA A 112 1.29 2.63 -1.03
CA ALA A 112 2.14 2.32 -2.18
C ALA A 112 1.77 3.04 -3.48
N ILE A 113 0.55 3.57 -3.62
CA ILE A 113 0.16 4.36 -4.80
C ILE A 113 1.09 5.58 -4.99
N ASN A 114 1.61 6.13 -3.89
CA ASN A 114 2.49 7.29 -3.93
C ASN A 114 3.88 6.98 -4.52
N LEU A 115 4.28 5.70 -4.59
CA LEU A 115 5.59 5.30 -5.10
C LEU A 115 5.78 5.59 -6.58
N GLU A 116 4.72 5.43 -7.40
CA GLU A 116 4.81 5.74 -8.84
C GLU A 116 4.85 7.25 -9.06
N PHE A 117 4.05 8.02 -8.29
CA PHE A 117 4.07 9.47 -8.35
C PHE A 117 5.41 10.06 -7.93
N GLU A 118 6.03 9.51 -6.88
CA GLU A 118 7.35 9.93 -6.43
C GLU A 118 8.42 9.66 -7.50
N ALA A 119 8.44 8.44 -8.06
CA ALA A 119 9.38 8.10 -9.12
C ALA A 119 9.22 8.98 -10.38
N GLU A 120 7.98 9.37 -10.72
CA GLU A 120 7.70 10.30 -11.82
C GLU A 120 8.17 11.72 -11.49
N ALA A 121 7.92 12.19 -10.27
CA ALA A 121 8.35 13.52 -9.82
C ALA A 121 9.88 13.64 -9.80
N GLU A 122 10.59 12.64 -9.27
CA GLU A 122 12.05 12.60 -9.26
C GLU A 122 12.61 12.60 -10.69
N ALA A 123 12.03 11.79 -11.60
CA ALA A 123 12.46 11.75 -13.00
C ALA A 123 12.26 13.09 -13.74
N LEU A 124 11.22 13.85 -13.39
CA LEU A 124 10.92 15.15 -14.00
C LEU A 124 11.73 16.30 -13.40
N THR A 125 11.97 16.28 -12.09
CA THR A 125 12.60 17.39 -11.36
C THR A 125 14.10 17.20 -11.13
N GLY A 126 14.57 15.95 -11.13
CA GLY A 126 15.93 15.57 -10.73
C GLY A 126 16.17 15.68 -9.22
N LEU A 127 15.13 15.87 -8.42
CA LEU A 127 15.19 16.00 -6.97
C LEU A 127 14.50 14.80 -6.32
N ASP A 128 15.16 14.19 -5.34
CA ASP A 128 14.49 13.26 -4.44
C ASP A 128 13.57 14.00 -3.46
N ALA A 129 12.76 13.26 -2.70
CA ALA A 129 11.77 13.81 -1.77
C ALA A 129 12.39 14.80 -0.77
N ASP A 130 13.57 14.51 -0.24
CA ASP A 130 14.25 15.33 0.76
C ASP A 130 14.74 16.64 0.15
N ALA A 131 15.46 16.56 -0.99
CA ALA A 131 15.93 17.74 -1.69
C ALA A 131 14.76 18.62 -2.18
N TRP A 132 13.65 18.00 -2.57
CA TRP A 132 12.42 18.71 -2.93
C TRP A 132 11.83 19.49 -1.74
N MET A 133 11.79 18.88 -0.56
CA MET A 133 11.28 19.53 0.65
C MET A 133 12.23 20.64 1.13
N ASP A 134 13.54 20.41 1.10
CA ASP A 134 14.56 21.39 1.47
C ASP A 134 14.51 22.64 0.58
N ALA A 135 14.38 22.44 -0.75
CA ALA A 135 14.24 23.54 -1.71
C ALA A 135 12.99 24.41 -1.46
N ARG A 136 12.01 23.90 -0.71
CA ARG A 136 10.73 24.55 -0.42
C ARG A 136 10.57 25.01 1.02
N LYS A 137 11.56 24.76 1.88
CA LYS A 137 11.51 25.09 3.31
C LYS A 137 11.11 26.54 3.58
N SER A 138 11.71 27.50 2.87
CA SER A 138 11.41 28.93 3.05
C SER A 138 9.98 29.30 2.66
N ALA A 139 9.46 28.72 1.56
CA ALA A 139 8.07 28.90 1.16
C ALA A 139 7.10 28.27 2.15
N PHE A 140 7.46 27.11 2.69
CA PHE A 140 6.71 26.44 3.74
C PHE A 140 6.66 27.28 5.02
N ASP A 141 7.81 27.78 5.48
CA ASP A 141 7.92 28.62 6.67
C ASP A 141 7.07 29.91 6.51
N ALA A 142 7.10 30.54 5.33
CA ALA A 142 6.28 31.72 5.02
C ALA A 142 4.76 31.46 5.12
N ILE A 143 4.28 30.28 4.72
CA ILE A 143 2.87 29.88 4.85
C ILE A 143 2.49 29.71 6.32
N THR A 144 3.41 29.20 7.14
CA THR A 144 3.15 28.93 8.57
C THR A 144 3.46 30.10 9.52
N ALA A 145 4.14 31.15 9.03
CA ALA A 145 4.59 32.30 9.82
C ALA A 145 3.45 33.14 10.44
N GLY A 146 2.21 32.97 9.99
CA GLY A 146 1.05 33.71 10.50
C GLY A 146 0.53 33.25 11.87
N GLY A 147 1.06 32.17 12.44
CA GLY A 147 0.54 31.56 13.65
C GLY A 147 -0.83 30.89 13.43
N GLY A 148 -1.15 29.88 14.24
CA GLY A 148 -2.42 29.15 14.15
C GLY A 148 -2.25 27.63 13.97
N LEU A 149 -1.01 27.14 13.90
CA LEU A 149 -0.71 25.70 13.89
C LEU A 149 0.31 25.34 14.99
N PRO A 150 -0.07 25.38 16.29
CA PRO A 150 0.85 25.12 17.40
C PRO A 150 1.54 23.75 17.35
N LEU A 151 0.89 22.75 16.74
CA LEU A 151 1.51 21.44 16.52
C LEU A 151 2.68 21.54 15.55
N PHE A 152 2.53 22.33 14.49
CA PHE A 152 3.55 22.49 13.46
C PHE A 152 4.74 23.29 13.99
N GLU A 153 4.49 24.32 14.80
CA GLU A 153 5.55 25.07 15.50
C GLU A 153 6.39 24.15 16.40
N ARG A 154 5.73 23.28 17.19
CA ARG A 154 6.44 22.28 18.01
C ARG A 154 7.22 21.27 17.17
N LEU A 155 6.66 20.85 16.04
CA LEU A 155 7.31 19.93 15.13
C LEU A 155 8.57 20.56 14.53
N GLN A 156 8.50 21.79 14.03
CA GLN A 156 9.67 22.52 13.53
C GLN A 156 10.73 22.70 14.63
N ALA A 157 10.31 23.07 15.85
CA ALA A 157 11.21 23.20 17.00
C ALA A 157 11.89 21.87 17.39
N ALA A 158 11.27 20.72 17.08
CA ALA A 158 11.82 19.38 17.30
C ALA A 158 12.70 18.87 16.14
N GLY A 159 12.97 19.69 15.13
CA GLY A 159 13.77 19.32 13.96
C GLY A 159 12.94 19.00 12.71
N GLY A 160 11.63 19.22 12.74
CA GLY A 160 10.71 18.95 11.62
C GLY A 160 10.17 17.52 11.61
N TYR A 161 9.50 17.17 10.52
CA TYR A 161 9.08 15.80 10.23
C TYR A 161 9.82 15.31 9.01
N ASP A 162 10.68 14.33 9.23
CA ASP A 162 11.36 13.60 8.17
C ASP A 162 10.39 12.58 7.57
N PHE A 163 9.90 12.87 6.36
CA PHE A 163 8.86 12.06 5.73
C PHE A 163 9.47 10.85 5.04
N ASP A 164 9.30 9.68 5.65
CA ASP A 164 9.68 8.40 5.07
C ASP A 164 8.44 7.53 4.79
N MET A 165 8.30 7.09 3.54
CA MET A 165 7.23 6.19 3.12
C MET A 165 7.31 4.81 3.77
N ASP A 166 8.52 4.28 3.99
CA ASP A 166 8.72 2.99 4.65
C ASP A 166 8.30 3.09 6.13
N ALA A 167 8.68 4.16 6.81
CA ALA A 167 8.23 4.47 8.17
C ALA A 167 6.70 4.70 8.26
N LEU A 168 6.12 5.41 7.29
CA LEU A 168 4.66 5.65 7.23
C LEU A 168 3.89 4.33 7.05
N PHE A 169 4.36 3.48 6.14
CA PHE A 169 3.80 2.15 5.92
C PHE A 169 3.82 1.32 7.21
N GLU A 170 4.97 1.20 7.86
CA GLU A 170 5.15 0.37 9.05
C GLU A 170 4.35 0.93 10.23
N PHE A 171 4.35 2.26 10.45
CA PHE A 171 3.56 2.88 11.51
C PHE A 171 2.07 2.55 11.36
N GLY A 172 1.50 2.74 10.18
CA GLY A 172 0.10 2.44 9.93
C GLY A 172 -0.22 0.95 10.04
N LEU A 173 0.68 0.08 9.58
CA LEU A 173 0.52 -1.37 9.71
C LEU A 173 0.44 -1.78 11.19
N GLN A 174 1.35 -1.28 12.02
CA GLN A 174 1.37 -1.60 13.45
C GLN A 174 0.07 -1.15 14.13
N ARG A 175 -0.42 0.07 13.85
CA ARG A 175 -1.70 0.56 14.40
C ARG A 175 -2.91 -0.26 13.96
N LEU A 176 -2.95 -0.69 12.70
CA LEU A 176 -4.02 -1.56 12.20
C LEU A 176 -3.99 -2.94 12.86
N LEU A 177 -2.81 -3.52 13.03
CA LEU A 177 -2.67 -4.80 13.70
C LEU A 177 -3.01 -4.71 15.19
N ASP A 178 -2.76 -3.58 15.86
CA ASP A 178 -3.21 -3.34 17.23
C ASP A 178 -4.76 -3.33 17.32
N GLY A 179 -5.43 -2.73 16.34
CA GLY A 179 -6.89 -2.80 16.21
C GLY A 179 -7.41 -4.22 15.96
N ILE A 180 -6.76 -4.98 15.08
CA ILE A 180 -7.10 -6.39 14.81
C ILE A 180 -6.87 -7.25 16.06
N ALA A 181 -5.84 -6.98 16.86
CA ALA A 181 -5.60 -7.70 18.11
C ALA A 181 -6.78 -7.56 19.08
N THR A 182 -7.33 -6.35 19.19
CA THR A 182 -8.54 -6.07 20.00
C THR A 182 -9.76 -6.82 19.45
N LEU A 183 -9.96 -6.82 18.13
CA LEU A 183 -11.03 -7.57 17.47
C LEU A 183 -10.94 -9.07 17.76
N LEU A 184 -9.75 -9.67 17.63
CA LEU A 184 -9.51 -11.09 17.89
C LEU A 184 -9.68 -11.44 19.37
N ALA A 185 -9.35 -10.52 20.29
CA ALA A 185 -9.54 -10.73 21.71
C ALA A 185 -11.03 -10.72 22.10
N GLY A 186 -11.86 -9.91 21.44
CA GLY A 186 -13.31 -9.85 21.69
C GLY A 186 -14.14 -10.94 21.01
N ALA A 187 -13.56 -11.68 20.06
CA ALA A 187 -14.22 -12.78 19.35
C ALA A 187 -14.04 -14.16 20.04
N ARG A 188 -13.17 -14.22 21.06
CA ARG A 188 -12.93 -15.39 21.91
C ARG A 188 -13.81 -15.33 23.15
#